data_AF-A0A9D5GTN9-F1
#
_entry.id   AF-A0A9D5GTN9-F1
#
_cell.length_a   1.000
_cell.length_b   1.000
_cell.length_c   1.000
_cell.angle_alpha   90.00
_cell.angle_beta   90.00
_cell.angle_gamma   90.00
#
_symmetry.space_group_name_H-M   'P 1'
#
loop_
_entity.id
_entity.type
_entity.pdbx_description
1 polymer ?
#
loop_
_entity_poly.entity_id
_entity_poly.type
_entity_poly.pdbx_seq_one_letter_code
_entity_poly.pdbx_strand_id
1 'polypeptide(L)'
;MNYKDLTYIILFGVLIFASCEDVDNPIEGVPTSDLFVQYAANVSDTVNVREGDASSYTFVVQAPISAGEDLVATVAFSGDATFGTDFTVSVEDDFDNDGLLSSSRAEATFTIPFVPTRGEDLVADQTNVTINFPQDATVDGNKELIVTLQGAVGSVNSSIAFAGGRGSIRRVLVVNIADSD
;
A
#
# COMPACT_ATOMS: atom_id res chain seq x y z
N MET A 1 -56.88 46.62 -2.94
CA MET A 1 -56.06 45.53 -3.52
C MET A 1 -56.89 44.27 -3.41
N ASN A 2 -57.33 43.71 -4.55
CA ASN A 2 -58.33 42.64 -4.60
C ASN A 2 -57.71 41.33 -4.09
N TYR A 3 -58.37 40.66 -3.13
CA TYR A 3 -57.86 39.39 -2.55
C TYR A 3 -57.60 38.30 -3.60
N LYS A 4 -58.27 38.37 -4.76
CA LYS A 4 -58.05 37.45 -5.89
C LYS A 4 -56.68 37.62 -6.54
N ASP A 5 -56.13 38.83 -6.60
CA ASP A 5 -54.83 39.09 -7.24
C ASP A 5 -53.66 38.66 -6.34
N LEU A 6 -53.85 38.66 -5.01
CA LEU A 6 -52.87 38.19 -4.05
C LEU A 6 -52.73 36.65 -4.06
N THR A 7 -53.83 35.93 -4.31
CA THR A 7 -53.84 34.46 -4.37
C THR A 7 -53.07 33.91 -5.57
N TYR A 8 -53.13 34.57 -6.73
CA TYR A 8 -52.39 34.15 -7.92
C TYR A 8 -50.88 34.33 -7.78
N ILE A 9 -50.42 35.37 -7.08
CA ILE A 9 -48.99 35.62 -6.85
C ILE A 9 -48.40 34.56 -5.90
N ILE A 10 -49.15 34.13 -4.88
CA ILE A 10 -48.72 33.08 -3.96
C ILE A 10 -48.69 31.71 -4.67
N LEU A 11 -49.67 31.42 -5.53
CA LEU A 11 -49.71 30.15 -6.26
C LEU A 11 -48.56 30.01 -7.28
N PHE A 12 -48.11 31.11 -7.89
CA PHE A 12 -46.97 31.11 -8.81
C PHE A 12 -45.62 31.09 -8.08
N GLY A 13 -45.54 31.68 -6.88
CA GLY A 13 -44.33 31.65 -6.04
C GLY A 13 -44.01 30.26 -5.47
N VAL A 14 -45.02 29.45 -5.16
CA VAL A 14 -44.83 28.08 -4.62
C VAL A 14 -44.35 27.09 -5.69
N LEU A 15 -44.66 27.33 -6.96
CA LEU A 15 -44.23 26.47 -8.07
C LEU A 15 -42.74 26.61 -8.41
N ILE A 16 -42.10 27.74 -8.09
CA ILE A 16 -40.68 27.99 -8.41
C ILE A 16 -39.75 27.32 -7.39
N PHE A 17 -40.22 27.01 -6.18
CA PHE A 17 -39.45 26.26 -5.18
C PHE A 17 -39.62 24.74 -5.29
N ALA A 18 -40.51 24.25 -6.16
CA ALA A 18 -40.72 22.82 -6.38
C ALA A 18 -39.82 22.22 -7.49
N SER A 19 -39.05 23.05 -8.21
CA SER A 19 -38.08 22.58 -9.21
C SER A 19 -36.65 22.50 -8.65
N CYS A 20 -36.51 22.07 -7.39
CA CYS A 20 -35.26 21.48 -6.94
C CYS A 20 -35.24 20.05 -7.52
N GLU A 21 -35.04 19.94 -8.84
CA GLU A 21 -34.52 18.68 -9.37
C GLU A 21 -33.18 18.50 -8.67
N ASP A 22 -33.06 17.44 -7.88
CA ASP A 22 -31.77 16.89 -7.49
C ASP A 22 -30.98 16.77 -8.79
N VAL A 23 -30.02 17.68 -8.97
CA VAL A 23 -29.02 17.52 -10.02
C VAL A 23 -28.18 16.37 -9.53
N ASP A 24 -28.57 15.15 -9.92
CA ASP A 24 -27.80 13.93 -9.70
C ASP A 24 -26.36 14.30 -10.06
N ASN A 25 -25.48 14.25 -9.05
CA ASN A 25 -24.10 14.62 -9.25
C ASN A 25 -23.57 13.65 -10.33
N PRO A 26 -23.09 14.13 -11.49
CA PRO A 26 -22.79 13.26 -12.63
C PRO A 26 -21.67 12.24 -12.36
N ILE A 27 -21.06 12.30 -11.18
CA ILE A 27 -20.01 11.38 -10.71
C ILE A 27 -20.52 10.36 -9.68
N GLU A 28 -21.75 10.53 -9.17
CA GLU A 28 -22.35 9.68 -8.15
C GLU A 28 -22.63 8.29 -8.75
N GLY A 29 -21.87 7.29 -8.32
CA GLY A 29 -21.91 5.94 -8.87
C GLY A 29 -20.71 5.57 -9.76
N VAL A 30 -19.77 6.49 -10.02
CA VAL A 30 -18.45 6.09 -10.55
C VAL A 30 -17.70 5.42 -9.40
N PRO A 31 -17.29 4.14 -9.52
CA PRO A 31 -16.50 3.49 -8.49
C PRO A 31 -15.18 4.25 -8.33
N THR A 32 -15.00 4.93 -7.20
CA THR A 32 -13.70 5.44 -6.81
C THR A 32 -12.83 4.23 -6.50
N SER A 33 -11.87 3.94 -7.38
CA SER A 33 -10.81 2.98 -7.03
C SER A 33 -9.90 3.64 -6.02
N ASP A 34 -9.80 3.05 -4.83
CA ASP A 34 -8.84 3.48 -3.82
C ASP A 34 -7.43 3.49 -4.44
N LEU A 35 -6.62 4.48 -4.06
CA LEU A 35 -5.18 4.45 -4.34
C LEU A 35 -4.58 3.24 -3.61
N PHE A 36 -3.59 2.59 -4.20
CA PHE A 36 -2.99 1.40 -3.60
C PHE A 36 -1.51 1.25 -3.92
N VAL A 37 -0.77 0.69 -2.98
CA VAL A 37 0.56 0.13 -3.20
C VAL A 37 0.43 -1.37 -3.35
N GLN A 38 1.32 -2.02 -4.11
CA GLN A 38 1.25 -3.47 -4.32
C GLN A 38 2.64 -4.06 -4.45
N TYR A 39 2.74 -5.38 -4.26
CA TYR A 39 3.90 -6.11 -4.73
C TYR A 39 4.00 -6.02 -6.26
N ALA A 40 5.23 -5.95 -6.79
CA ALA A 40 5.47 -5.92 -8.21
C ALA A 40 5.04 -7.23 -8.90
N ALA A 41 4.88 -7.17 -10.23
CA ALA A 41 4.35 -8.29 -11.00
C ALA A 41 5.23 -9.55 -10.98
N ASN A 42 6.52 -9.37 -10.73
CA ASN A 42 7.54 -10.41 -10.64
C ASN A 42 7.70 -10.99 -9.22
N VAL A 43 6.99 -10.46 -8.22
CA VAL A 43 6.99 -11.01 -6.86
C VAL A 43 6.10 -12.25 -6.85
N SER A 44 6.67 -13.39 -6.46
CA SER A 44 5.93 -14.64 -6.31
C SER A 44 5.07 -14.60 -5.05
N ASP A 45 3.84 -15.12 -5.11
CA ASP A 45 2.96 -15.23 -3.93
C ASP A 45 3.53 -16.20 -2.87
N THR A 46 4.36 -17.16 -3.30
CA THR A 46 5.03 -18.12 -2.41
C THR A 46 6.48 -18.30 -2.83
N VAL A 47 7.36 -18.29 -1.83
CA VAL A 47 8.81 -18.44 -1.99
C VAL A 47 9.28 -19.53 -1.02
N ASN A 48 10.26 -20.32 -1.45
CA ASN A 48 10.92 -21.30 -0.60
C ASN A 48 12.38 -20.91 -0.48
N VAL A 49 12.88 -20.76 0.74
CA VAL A 49 14.26 -20.38 1.06
C VAL A 49 14.83 -21.34 2.11
N ARG A 50 16.14 -21.26 2.36
CA ARG A 50 16.83 -21.97 3.44
C ARG A 50 17.64 -20.98 4.25
N GLU A 51 17.77 -21.21 5.55
CA GLU A 51 18.57 -20.35 6.43
C GLU A 51 20.08 -20.49 6.19
N GLY A 52 20.81 -19.41 6.44
CA GLY A 52 22.28 -19.41 6.54
C GLY A 52 23.09 -19.41 5.25
N ASP A 53 22.52 -19.74 4.10
CA ASP A 53 23.29 -19.82 2.83
C ASP A 53 23.21 -18.52 2.02
N ALA A 54 23.72 -17.40 2.57
CA ALA A 54 23.61 -16.05 2.01
C ALA A 54 22.19 -15.72 1.48
N SER A 55 21.19 -16.38 2.07
CA SER A 55 19.87 -16.45 1.51
C SER A 55 19.15 -15.19 1.92
N SER A 56 18.94 -14.32 0.95
CA SER A 56 18.05 -13.20 1.04
C SER A 56 16.99 -13.30 -0.04
N TYR A 57 15.81 -12.76 0.25
CA TYR A 57 14.74 -12.63 -0.72
C TYR A 57 14.37 -11.17 -0.86
N THR A 58 14.61 -10.61 -2.04
CA THR A 58 14.22 -9.25 -2.37
C THR A 58 12.89 -9.26 -3.11
N PHE A 59 11.93 -8.48 -2.61
CA PHE A 59 10.68 -8.18 -3.29
C PHE A 59 10.55 -6.68 -3.52
N VAL A 60 9.79 -6.33 -4.55
CA VAL A 60 9.58 -4.94 -4.94
C VAL A 60 8.17 -4.52 -4.51
N VAL A 61 8.09 -3.38 -3.84
CA VAL A 61 6.82 -2.69 -3.56
C VAL A 61 6.75 -1.46 -4.45
N GLN A 62 5.62 -1.27 -5.13
CA GLN A 62 5.41 -0.17 -6.06
C GLN A 62 4.10 0.55 -5.78
N ALA A 63 4.10 1.86 -6.04
CA ALA A 63 2.90 2.68 -6.19
C ALA A 63 2.61 2.88 -7.69
N PRO A 64 1.57 2.25 -8.26
CA PRO A 64 1.27 2.36 -9.68
C PRO A 64 0.87 3.77 -10.13
N ILE A 65 0.47 4.62 -9.19
CA ILE A 65 0.17 6.02 -9.40
C ILE A 65 1.11 6.81 -8.49
N SER A 66 1.89 7.72 -9.07
CA SER A 66 2.77 8.58 -8.31
C SER A 66 1.97 9.60 -7.50
N ALA A 67 2.35 9.77 -6.22
CA ALA A 67 1.74 10.74 -5.33
C ALA A 67 2.36 12.15 -5.46
N GLY A 68 3.49 12.28 -6.18
CA GLY A 68 4.27 13.52 -6.20
C GLY A 68 5.06 13.79 -4.92
N GLU A 69 5.16 12.80 -4.03
CA GLU A 69 5.91 12.81 -2.77
C GLU A 69 6.30 11.38 -2.38
N ASP A 70 7.31 11.22 -1.52
CA ASP A 70 7.68 9.91 -0.99
C ASP A 70 6.53 9.33 -0.17
N LEU A 71 6.37 8.00 -0.22
CA LEU A 71 5.38 7.28 0.57
C LEU A 71 6.06 6.47 1.67
N VAL A 72 5.44 6.42 2.84
CA VAL A 72 5.81 5.52 3.94
C VAL A 72 4.91 4.29 3.87
N ALA A 73 5.45 3.17 3.40
CA ALA A 73 4.76 1.91 3.30
C ALA A 73 4.96 1.05 4.55
N THR A 74 4.00 0.15 4.81
CA THR A 74 4.04 -0.77 5.95
C THR A 74 3.73 -2.19 5.50
N VAL A 75 4.56 -3.13 5.93
CA VAL A 75 4.29 -4.58 5.84
C VAL A 75 4.17 -5.15 7.25
N ALA A 76 3.19 -6.04 7.45
CA ALA A 76 3.03 -6.80 8.68
C ALA A 76 3.58 -8.21 8.52
N PHE A 77 4.16 -8.75 9.59
CA PHE A 77 4.68 -10.11 9.69
C PHE A 77 3.78 -10.98 10.55
N SER A 78 3.55 -12.20 10.10
CA SER A 78 2.84 -13.24 10.84
C SER A 78 3.35 -14.62 10.42
N GLY A 79 2.82 -15.69 11.02
CA GLY A 79 3.35 -17.04 10.88
C GLY A 79 4.08 -17.49 12.15
N ASP A 80 4.94 -18.49 12.03
CA ASP A 80 5.73 -19.06 13.13
C ASP A 80 7.21 -18.66 13.10
N ALA A 81 7.66 -18.01 12.02
CA ALA A 81 9.00 -17.42 11.94
C ALA A 81 9.19 -16.29 12.97
N THR A 82 10.38 -16.23 13.57
CA THR A 82 10.78 -15.32 14.64
C THR A 82 11.72 -14.23 14.11
N PHE A 83 11.28 -12.97 14.19
CA PHE A 83 12.11 -11.83 13.81
C PHE A 83 13.36 -11.73 14.68
N GLY A 84 14.51 -11.54 14.03
CA GLY A 84 15.83 -11.48 14.66
C GLY A 84 16.51 -12.84 14.85
N THR A 85 15.77 -13.94 14.67
CA THR A 85 16.30 -15.31 14.70
C THR A 85 16.21 -15.95 13.32
N ASP A 86 15.02 -16.04 12.75
CA ASP A 86 14.75 -16.76 11.49
C ASP A 86 14.79 -15.79 10.31
N PHE A 87 14.48 -14.51 10.56
CA PHE A 87 14.54 -13.47 9.54
C PHE A 87 14.82 -12.08 10.10
N THR A 88 15.39 -11.22 9.25
CA THR A 88 15.48 -9.77 9.45
C THR A 88 15.10 -9.06 8.15
N VAL A 89 14.89 -7.74 8.20
CA VAL A 89 14.53 -6.95 7.02
C VAL A 89 15.51 -5.81 6.83
N SER A 90 15.91 -5.59 5.59
CA SER A 90 16.69 -4.45 5.14
C SER A 90 16.04 -3.85 3.89
N VAL A 91 16.31 -2.58 3.64
CA VAL A 91 15.89 -1.89 2.43
C VAL A 91 17.15 -1.28 1.82
N GLU A 92 17.43 -1.65 0.58
CA GLU A 92 18.47 -0.99 -0.20
C GLU A 92 17.79 0.00 -1.11
N ASP A 93 18.05 1.29 -0.89
CA ASP A 93 17.69 2.35 -1.82
C ASP A 93 18.91 2.66 -2.70
N ASP A 94 18.69 2.86 -3.99
CA ASP A 94 19.71 3.25 -4.97
C ASP A 94 20.26 4.67 -4.69
N PHE A 95 19.69 5.40 -3.72
CA PHE A 95 19.94 6.82 -3.44
C PHE A 95 20.53 7.15 -2.05
N ASP A 96 21.31 6.25 -1.43
CA ASP A 96 22.16 6.50 -0.23
C ASP A 96 21.43 6.78 1.12
N ASN A 97 20.11 6.55 1.22
CA ASN A 97 19.43 6.51 2.52
C ASN A 97 18.93 5.09 2.80
N ASP A 98 19.19 4.55 4.00
CA ASP A 98 18.52 3.34 4.47
C ASP A 98 17.01 3.60 4.41
N GLY A 99 16.35 3.06 3.39
CA GLY A 99 14.93 3.26 3.14
C GLY A 99 14.07 2.61 4.24
N LEU A 100 14.67 1.83 5.14
CA LEU A 100 14.01 1.25 6.29
C LEU A 100 13.86 2.29 7.41
N LEU A 101 12.62 2.59 7.77
CA LEU A 101 12.31 3.56 8.82
C LEU A 101 12.16 2.87 10.18
N SER A 102 11.57 1.68 10.20
CA SER A 102 11.49 0.84 11.39
C SER A 102 11.32 -0.63 11.03
N SER A 103 11.84 -1.51 11.87
CA SER A 103 11.54 -2.94 11.82
C SER A 103 11.31 -3.49 13.22
N SER A 104 10.36 -4.41 13.33
CA SER A 104 10.00 -5.08 14.57
C SER A 104 9.52 -6.49 14.26
N ARG A 105 9.18 -7.23 15.32
CA ARG A 105 8.56 -8.56 15.17
C ARG A 105 7.24 -8.52 14.41
N ALA A 106 6.46 -7.45 14.53
CA ALA A 106 5.11 -7.39 13.98
C ALA A 106 5.06 -6.74 12.59
N GLU A 107 5.98 -5.82 12.29
CA GLU A 107 5.92 -5.02 11.08
C GLU A 107 7.26 -4.38 10.74
N ALA A 108 7.41 -4.00 9.47
CA ALA A 108 8.43 -3.08 9.00
C ALA A 108 7.80 -1.92 8.23
N THR A 109 8.36 -0.72 8.41
CA THR A 109 7.99 0.48 7.68
C THR A 109 9.19 0.97 6.88
N PHE A 110 8.93 1.44 5.65
CA PHE A 110 9.98 1.84 4.73
C PHE A 110 9.46 2.87 3.72
N THR A 111 10.40 3.59 3.12
CA THR A 111 10.12 4.63 2.13
C THR A 111 10.02 4.03 0.72
N ILE A 112 8.97 4.43 0.00
CA ILE A 112 8.88 4.32 -1.46
C ILE A 112 9.21 5.73 -1.99
N PRO A 113 10.40 5.93 -2.60
CA PRO A 113 10.82 7.25 -3.04
C PRO A 113 9.98 7.72 -4.24
N PHE A 114 9.66 9.00 -4.24
CA PHE A 114 9.11 9.67 -5.40
C PHE A 114 10.20 9.94 -6.43
N VAL A 115 10.01 9.42 -7.63
CA VAL A 115 10.91 9.65 -8.75
C VAL A 115 10.26 10.63 -9.73
N PRO A 116 10.69 11.90 -9.78
CA PRO A 116 10.10 12.88 -10.68
C PRO A 116 10.33 12.50 -12.14
N THR A 117 9.25 12.21 -12.86
CA THR A 117 9.32 11.83 -14.27
C THR A 117 9.61 13.04 -15.16
N ARG A 118 10.53 12.87 -16.13
CA ARG A 118 10.84 13.90 -17.15
C ARG A 118 10.03 13.69 -18.43
N GLY A 119 8.72 13.51 -18.29
CA GLY A 119 7.75 13.50 -19.40
C GLY A 119 7.69 12.22 -20.26
N GLU A 120 8.76 11.44 -20.34
CA GLU A 120 8.83 10.19 -21.13
C GLU A 120 8.96 8.92 -20.26
N ASP A 121 9.25 9.07 -18.97
CA ASP A 121 9.47 7.95 -18.06
C ASP A 121 8.15 7.49 -17.41
N LEU A 122 7.81 6.22 -17.60
CA LEU A 122 6.72 5.53 -16.89
C LEU A 122 7.25 4.80 -15.64
N VAL A 123 8.25 5.38 -14.96
CA VAL A 123 8.79 4.79 -13.74
C VAL A 123 7.72 4.89 -12.66
N ALA A 124 7.23 3.75 -12.20
CA ALA A 124 6.41 3.68 -10.99
C ALA A 124 7.33 3.93 -9.79
N ASP A 125 6.88 4.75 -8.85
CA ASP A 125 7.55 4.93 -7.56
C ASP A 125 7.64 3.55 -6.89
N GLN A 126 8.86 3.08 -6.60
CA GLN A 126 9.08 1.71 -6.14
C GLN A 126 10.30 1.62 -5.23
N THR A 127 10.34 0.57 -4.41
CA THR A 127 11.47 0.28 -3.52
C THR A 127 11.69 -1.22 -3.40
N ASN A 128 12.95 -1.60 -3.18
CA ASN A 128 13.38 -2.97 -2.99
C ASN A 128 13.48 -3.28 -1.49
N VAL A 129 12.71 -4.25 -1.03
CA VAL A 129 12.75 -4.71 0.36
C VAL A 129 13.33 -6.11 0.38
N THR A 130 14.36 -6.31 1.19
CA THR A 130 15.09 -7.56 1.31
C THR A 130 14.82 -8.19 2.67
N ILE A 131 14.37 -9.45 2.64
CA ILE A 131 14.30 -10.30 3.83
C ILE A 131 15.58 -11.12 3.87
N ASN A 132 16.32 -11.04 4.97
CA ASN A 132 17.54 -11.82 5.18
C ASN A 132 17.20 -13.00 6.11
N PHE A 133 17.66 -14.20 5.73
CA PHE A 133 17.47 -15.43 6.50
C PHE A 133 18.82 -15.82 7.13
N PRO A 134 19.16 -15.24 8.30
CA PRO A 134 20.44 -15.52 8.95
C PRO A 134 20.58 -17.01 9.25
N GLN A 135 21.82 -17.48 9.41
CA GLN A 135 22.02 -18.81 9.96
C GLN A 135 21.60 -18.78 11.42
N ASP A 136 20.54 -19.51 11.72
CA ASP A 136 20.11 -19.79 13.07
C ASP A 136 21.16 -20.70 13.77
N ALA A 137 21.22 -20.66 15.11
CA ALA A 137 22.16 -21.49 15.88
C ALA A 137 21.50 -22.76 16.46
N THR A 138 20.26 -23.04 16.09
CA THR A 138 19.33 -23.92 16.78
C THR A 138 18.35 -24.54 15.80
N VAL A 139 18.60 -25.80 15.44
CA VAL A 139 17.66 -26.64 14.69
C VAL A 139 16.29 -26.62 15.38
N ASP A 140 15.35 -25.87 14.81
CA ASP A 140 14.01 -25.66 15.36
C ASP A 140 12.89 -25.89 14.32
N GLY A 141 13.27 -26.44 13.17
CA GLY A 141 12.40 -26.93 12.12
C GLY A 141 11.91 -25.84 11.17
N ASN A 142 11.37 -26.28 10.03
CA ASN A 142 10.88 -25.38 8.99
C ASN A 142 9.82 -24.41 9.51
N LYS A 143 9.92 -23.15 9.07
CA LYS A 143 9.01 -22.06 9.41
C LYS A 143 8.27 -21.52 8.19
N GLU A 144 7.21 -20.79 8.46
CA GLU A 144 6.43 -19.97 7.54
C GLU A 144 6.44 -18.52 8.02
N LEU A 145 6.84 -17.62 7.13
CA LEU A 145 6.70 -16.18 7.28
C LEU A 145 5.66 -15.67 6.29
N ILE A 146 4.61 -15.02 6.79
CA ILE A 146 3.60 -14.36 5.99
C ILE A 146 3.84 -12.85 6.08
N VAL A 147 4.12 -12.24 4.93
CA VAL A 147 4.34 -10.80 4.78
C VAL A 147 3.11 -10.19 4.11
N THR A 148 2.41 -9.30 4.84
CA THR A 148 1.19 -8.65 4.36
C THR A 148 1.43 -7.16 4.19
N LEU A 149 1.33 -6.66 2.96
CA LEU A 149 1.31 -5.23 2.68
C LEU A 149 0.03 -4.59 3.25
N GLN A 150 0.18 -3.63 4.16
CA GLN A 150 -0.92 -2.94 4.81
C GLN A 150 -1.38 -1.71 4.02
N GLY A 151 -0.43 -1.03 3.37
CA GLY A 151 -0.66 0.19 2.61
C GLY A 151 0.53 1.14 2.69
N ALA A 152 0.29 2.39 2.31
CA ALA A 152 1.26 3.46 2.45
C ALA A 152 0.57 4.81 2.71
N VAL A 153 1.31 5.74 3.30
CA VAL A 153 0.85 7.13 3.54
C VAL A 153 1.88 8.12 3.01
N GLY A 154 1.45 9.31 2.60
CA GLY A 154 2.38 10.36 2.18
C GLY A 154 3.32 10.79 3.32
N SER A 155 4.58 11.01 2.99
CA SER A 155 5.63 11.38 3.95
C SER A 155 5.55 12.84 4.43
N VAL A 156 4.98 13.76 3.63
CA VAL A 156 4.99 15.20 3.91
C VAL A 156 3.63 15.73 4.37
N ASN A 157 3.20 15.38 5.59
CA ASN A 157 1.95 15.88 6.22
C ASN A 157 0.70 15.79 5.33
N SER A 158 0.72 14.98 4.28
CA SER A 158 -0.39 14.84 3.37
C SER A 158 -1.38 13.84 3.93
N SER A 159 -2.67 14.03 3.65
CA SER A 159 -3.70 13.07 4.00
C SER A 159 -3.81 11.95 2.95
N ILE A 160 -2.77 11.76 2.14
CA ILE A 160 -2.78 10.77 1.06
C ILE A 160 -2.55 9.40 1.70
N ALA A 161 -3.48 8.48 1.44
CA ALA A 161 -3.43 7.12 1.91
C ALA A 161 -3.62 6.16 0.73
N PHE A 162 -2.79 5.13 0.70
CA PHE A 162 -2.83 4.05 -0.26
C PHE A 162 -3.17 2.76 0.49
N ALA A 163 -4.14 2.00 -0.01
CA ALA A 163 -4.42 0.66 0.46
C ALA A 163 -3.29 -0.32 0.12
N GLY A 164 -3.16 -1.39 0.90
CA GLY A 164 -2.30 -2.52 0.57
C GLY A 164 -2.96 -3.46 -0.44
N GLY A 165 -2.37 -3.55 -1.63
CA GLY A 165 -2.86 -4.34 -2.76
C GLY A 165 -4.09 -3.74 -3.44
N ARG A 166 -4.48 -4.32 -4.58
CA ARG A 166 -5.77 -4.06 -5.21
C ARG A 166 -6.80 -5.02 -4.62
N GLY A 167 -7.33 -4.69 -3.44
CA GLY A 167 -8.08 -5.64 -2.63
C GLY A 167 -7.15 -6.74 -2.10
N SER A 168 -7.42 -8.01 -2.42
CA SER A 168 -6.57 -9.13 -2.01
C SER A 168 -5.41 -9.43 -2.98
N ILE A 169 -5.38 -8.77 -4.14
CA ILE A 169 -4.39 -9.06 -5.18
C ILE A 169 -3.05 -8.38 -4.84
N ARG A 170 -1.95 -9.14 -4.93
CA ARG A 170 -0.56 -8.65 -4.74
C ARG A 170 -0.36 -7.92 -3.40
N ARG A 171 -0.99 -8.46 -2.37
CA ARG A 171 -0.96 -7.96 -0.99
C ARG A 171 -0.17 -8.86 -0.04
N VAL A 172 -0.16 -10.16 -0.29
CA VAL A 172 0.40 -11.17 0.60
C VAL A 172 1.50 -11.93 -0.12
N LEU A 173 2.61 -12.12 0.58
CA LEU A 173 3.74 -12.95 0.21
C LEU A 173 3.93 -14.00 1.32
N VAL A 174 4.04 -15.27 0.94
CA VAL A 174 4.34 -16.36 1.87
C VAL A 174 5.76 -16.86 1.62
N VAL A 175 6.56 -16.98 2.66
CA VAL A 175 7.93 -17.48 2.60
C VAL A 175 8.04 -18.71 3.48
N ASN A 176 8.30 -19.86 2.86
CA ASN A 176 8.63 -21.09 3.57
C ASN A 176 10.14 -21.11 3.79
N ILE A 177 10.55 -21.14 5.05
CA ILE A 177 11.93 -21.10 5.49
C ILE A 177 12.31 -22.51 5.92
N ALA A 178 13.15 -23.17 5.12
CA ALA A 178 13.72 -24.45 5.48
C ALA A 178 14.86 -24.27 6.47
N ASP A 179 14.85 -25.10 7.50
CA ASP A 179 15.89 -25.15 8.53
C ASP A 179 17.24 -25.54 7.91
N SER A 180 18.32 -25.01 8.48
CA SER A 180 19.70 -25.26 8.06
C SER A 180 20.38 -26.16 9.09
N ASP A 181 20.57 -27.43 8.72
CA ASP A 181 21.26 -28.43 9.54
C ASP A 181 22.74 -28.12 9.81
#